data_AF-A0A2S5Z535-F1
#
_entry.id   AF-A0A2S5Z535-F1
#
_cell.length_a   1.000
_cell.length_b   1.000
_cell.length_c   1.000
_cell.angle_alpha   90.00
_cell.angle_beta   90.00
_cell.angle_gamma   90.00
#
_symmetry.space_group_name_H-M   'P 1'
#
loop_
_entity.id
_entity.type
_entity.pdbx_description
1 polymer ?
#
loop_
_entity_poly.entity_id
_entity_poly.type
_entity_poly.pdbx_seq_one_letter_code
_entity_poly.pdbx_strand_id
1 'polypeptide(L)'
;MGKVRERKETGKLYLDFMFEGLRCREQTALPDTPANRKKCEALLQKVEAKILLGEFDYAEFFPGSKNLKKLAKAGALSCTGRAYNVMADADQEIDQSPLFPDFADLWLEENKIQWRASHLRNVESILESSLKPAFKNKRLTEITKANILAARNKLASRKGRAGNIQMAPKTINSHMAILRMILTEGAERYDFANPYRNIKPLKLRKVNIEPFSLDEVERITKYVRTDYQNYYLVRFYTGMRTGEIDGLKWEHVDFEKREILVRETLINGKTEYTKTDGSQREIPMFGPVYDALKAQHAATGKLSKFVFCNRLGEPLDHNNVTKRVWYPLLHALNLKKRRPYQTRHTAATLLLASGENPEWVARVLGHSSTEMLFKVYSRFIPNVTRMDGSAFERLIGSRSEDLEESENA
;
A
#
# COMPACT_ATOMS: atom_id res chain seq x y z
N MET A 1 0.43 39.30 30.31
CA MET A 1 -0.81 39.82 29.72
C MET A 1 -1.31 38.88 28.65
N GLY A 2 -2.58 38.51 28.76
CA GLY A 2 -3.31 37.81 27.75
C GLY A 2 -3.49 38.65 26.49
N LYS A 3 -3.94 37.99 25.42
CA LYS A 3 -4.21 38.64 24.13
C LYS A 3 -5.52 38.13 23.53
N VAL A 4 -6.23 39.01 22.83
CA VAL A 4 -7.33 38.63 21.94
C VAL A 4 -6.75 38.29 20.57
N ARG A 5 -7.04 37.08 20.08
CA ARG A 5 -6.50 36.57 18.81
C ARG A 5 -7.63 36.06 17.94
N GLU A 6 -7.40 36.05 16.63
CA GLU A 6 -8.30 35.46 15.64
C GLU A 6 -7.85 34.03 15.31
N ARG A 7 -8.81 33.12 15.13
CA ARG A 7 -8.57 31.79 14.61
C ARG A 7 -8.74 31.78 13.09
N LYS A 8 -7.63 31.66 12.35
CA LYS A 8 -7.59 31.71 10.88
C LYS A 8 -8.53 30.73 10.16
N GLU A 9 -8.85 29.60 10.80
CA GLU A 9 -9.74 28.57 10.25
C GLU A 9 -11.22 28.98 10.27
N THR A 10 -11.63 29.80 11.25
CA THR A 10 -13.05 30.10 11.50
C THR A 10 -13.38 31.59 11.48
N GLY A 11 -12.37 32.47 11.41
CA GLY A 11 -12.55 33.93 11.47
C GLY A 11 -13.06 34.46 12.82
N LYS A 12 -13.05 33.62 13.87
CA LYS A 12 -13.61 33.95 15.20
C LYS A 12 -12.53 34.34 16.18
N LEU A 13 -12.87 35.24 17.11
CA LEU A 13 -12.01 35.70 18.18
C LEU A 13 -11.93 34.68 19.33
N TYR A 14 -10.77 34.64 19.99
CA TYR A 14 -10.56 33.89 21.23
C TYR A 14 -9.65 34.65 22.19
N LEU A 15 -9.81 34.39 23.48
CA LEU A 15 -9.02 34.94 24.58
C LEU A 15 -7.86 33.99 24.89
N ASP A 16 -6.63 34.48 24.96
CA ASP A 16 -5.42 33.69 25.25
C ASP A 16 -4.72 34.29 26.47
N PHE A 17 -4.84 33.65 27.64
CA PHE A 17 -4.30 34.16 28.92
C PHE A 17 -3.76 33.02 29.79
N MET A 18 -3.15 33.38 30.93
CA MET A 18 -2.64 32.44 31.92
C MET A 18 -3.49 32.52 33.19
N PHE A 19 -3.83 31.37 33.76
CA PHE A 19 -4.50 31.26 35.06
C PHE A 19 -3.94 30.05 35.81
N GLU A 20 -3.53 30.22 37.07
CA GLU A 20 -2.94 29.16 37.90
C GLU A 20 -1.81 28.38 37.20
N GLY A 21 -0.88 29.12 36.56
CA GLY A 21 0.25 28.53 35.82
C GLY A 21 -0.13 27.81 34.50
N LEU A 22 -1.42 27.73 34.18
CA LEU A 22 -1.93 27.08 32.98
C LEU A 22 -2.33 28.11 31.91
N ARG A 23 -1.90 27.83 30.67
CA ARG A 23 -2.37 28.58 29.51
C ARG A 23 -3.81 28.18 29.16
N CYS A 24 -4.69 29.17 29.13
CA CYS A 24 -6.11 29.06 28.85
C CYS A 24 -6.45 29.78 27.54
N ARG A 25 -7.15 29.08 26.65
CA ARG A 25 -7.61 29.61 25.37
C ARG A 25 -9.12 29.45 25.25
N GLU A 26 -9.85 30.53 25.50
CA GLU A 26 -11.32 30.53 25.49
C GLU A 26 -11.86 31.03 24.15
N GLN A 27 -12.61 30.18 23.46
CA GLN A 27 -13.18 30.48 22.15
C GLN A 27 -14.41 31.37 22.30
N THR A 28 -14.61 32.32 21.38
CA THR A 28 -15.85 33.10 21.30
C THR A 28 -16.60 32.78 20.01
N ALA A 29 -17.89 33.12 19.98
CA ALA A 29 -18.70 33.06 18.76
C ALA A 29 -18.53 34.30 17.87
N LEU A 30 -17.74 35.29 18.28
CA LEU A 30 -17.69 36.60 17.64
C LEU A 30 -16.69 36.60 16.46
N PRO A 31 -17.10 37.07 15.26
CA PRO A 31 -16.18 37.30 14.15
C PRO A 31 -15.25 38.48 14.45
N ASP A 32 -14.06 38.50 13.82
CA ASP A 32 -13.09 39.58 14.00
C ASP A 32 -13.53 40.88 13.33
N THR A 33 -14.17 41.74 14.13
CA THR A 33 -14.50 43.12 13.77
C THR A 33 -13.94 44.06 14.83
N PRO A 34 -13.64 45.34 14.51
CA PRO A 34 -13.11 46.29 15.49
C PRO A 34 -13.98 46.42 16.75
N ALA A 35 -15.31 46.39 16.59
CA ALA A 35 -16.25 46.44 17.71
C ALA A 35 -16.21 45.17 18.58
N ASN A 36 -16.15 43.99 17.97
CA ASN A 36 -16.08 42.72 18.71
C ASN A 36 -14.73 42.53 19.39
N ARG A 37 -13.64 42.96 18.74
CA ARG A 37 -12.30 42.94 19.32
C ARG A 37 -12.22 43.81 20.57
N LYS A 38 -12.76 45.02 20.53
CA LYS A 38 -12.88 45.90 21.72
C LYS A 38 -13.69 45.26 22.85
N LYS A 39 -14.78 44.54 22.53
CA LYS A 39 -15.58 43.78 23.54
C LYS A 39 -14.78 42.64 24.17
N CYS A 40 -14.06 41.86 23.37
CA CYS A 40 -13.21 40.78 23.87
C CYS A 40 -12.04 41.31 24.71
N GLU A 41 -11.45 42.44 24.32
CA GLU A 41 -10.37 43.08 25.08
C GLU A 41 -10.87 43.60 26.44
N ALA A 42 -12.06 44.21 26.48
CA ALA A 42 -12.67 44.64 27.74
C ALA A 42 -13.00 43.44 28.66
N LEU A 43 -13.47 42.33 28.10
CA LEU A 43 -13.68 41.09 28.87
C LEU A 43 -12.36 40.52 29.40
N LEU A 44 -11.31 40.52 28.57
CA LEU A 44 -9.99 40.07 28.97
C LEU A 44 -9.41 40.91 30.11
N GLN A 45 -9.56 42.24 30.05
CA GLN A 45 -9.14 43.14 31.12
C GLN A 45 -9.87 42.85 32.43
N LYS A 46 -11.18 42.58 32.38
CA LYS A 46 -11.95 42.19 33.58
C LYS A 46 -11.46 40.87 34.16
N VAL A 47 -11.16 39.89 33.32
CA VAL A 47 -10.58 38.60 33.72
C VAL A 47 -9.22 38.82 34.39
N GLU A 48 -8.31 39.56 33.76
CA GLU A 48 -6.98 39.82 34.30
C GLU A 48 -7.02 40.61 35.62
N ALA A 49 -7.92 41.59 35.74
CA ALA A 49 -8.11 42.35 36.98
C ALA A 49 -8.57 41.44 38.13
N LYS A 50 -9.57 40.57 37.88
CA LYS A 50 -10.02 39.61 38.90
C LYS A 50 -8.95 38.58 39.25
N ILE A 51 -8.12 38.15 38.29
CA ILE A 51 -7.01 37.23 38.56
C ILE A 51 -5.99 37.91 39.48
N LEU A 52 -5.66 39.18 39.21
CA LEU A 52 -4.72 39.95 40.01
C LEU A 52 -5.22 40.16 41.45
N LEU A 53 -6.53 40.37 41.63
CA LEU A 53 -7.18 40.53 42.93
C LEU A 53 -7.39 39.20 43.68
N GLY A 54 -7.12 38.05 43.05
CA GLY A 54 -7.38 36.73 43.63
C GLY A 54 -8.87 36.35 43.69
N GLU A 55 -9.74 37.09 43.01
CA GLU A 55 -11.20 36.93 43.03
C GLU A 55 -11.75 36.27 41.75
N PHE A 56 -10.87 35.68 40.95
CA PHE A 56 -11.26 35.11 39.66
C PHE A 56 -11.81 33.69 39.80
N ASP A 57 -13.12 33.53 39.64
CA ASP A 57 -13.76 32.23 39.46
C ASP A 57 -13.85 31.88 37.96
N TYR A 58 -13.07 30.89 37.54
CA TYR A 58 -13.02 30.45 36.14
C TYR A 58 -14.37 29.88 35.66
N ALA A 59 -15.09 29.16 36.52
CA ALA A 59 -16.34 28.51 36.16
C ALA A 59 -17.48 29.54 36.01
N GLU A 60 -17.41 30.64 36.75
CA GLU A 60 -18.35 31.77 36.63
C GLU A 60 -18.15 32.51 35.30
N PHE A 61 -16.90 32.79 34.92
CA PHE A 61 -16.61 33.55 33.70
C PHE A 61 -16.76 32.73 32.41
N PHE A 62 -16.45 31.43 32.47
CA PHE A 62 -16.45 30.54 31.31
C PHE A 62 -17.21 29.23 31.62
N PRO A 63 -18.54 29.32 31.83
CA PRO A 63 -19.36 28.15 32.10
C PRO A 63 -19.29 27.17 30.92
N GLY A 64 -19.06 25.89 31.21
CA GLY A 64 -18.94 24.85 30.18
C GLY A 64 -17.62 24.83 29.40
N SER A 65 -16.61 25.61 29.80
CA SER A 65 -15.31 25.57 29.14
C SER A 65 -14.61 24.21 29.28
N LYS A 66 -14.04 23.71 28.19
CA LYS A 66 -13.17 22.52 28.18
C LYS A 66 -11.92 22.71 29.06
N ASN A 67 -11.50 23.93 29.34
CA ASN A 67 -10.37 24.22 30.23
C ASN A 67 -10.69 23.95 31.70
N LEU A 68 -11.97 23.89 32.11
CA LEU A 68 -12.37 23.51 33.47
C LEU A 68 -11.87 22.11 33.83
N LYS A 69 -11.97 21.15 32.91
CA LYS A 69 -11.44 19.77 33.09
C LYS A 69 -9.92 19.77 33.29
N LYS A 70 -9.20 20.66 32.60
CA LYS A 70 -7.74 20.80 32.68
C LYS A 70 -7.31 21.44 34.00
N LEU A 71 -8.02 22.48 34.45
CA LEU A 71 -7.81 23.16 35.73
C LEU A 71 -8.13 22.23 36.91
N ALA A 72 -9.19 21.43 36.81
CA ALA A 72 -9.59 20.50 37.86
C ALA A 72 -8.53 19.41 38.08
N LYS A 73 -8.03 18.85 36.98
CA LYS A 73 -6.96 17.84 37.00
C LYS A 73 -5.62 18.40 37.53
N ALA A 74 -5.38 19.70 37.41
CA ALA A 74 -4.17 20.36 37.90
C ALA A 74 -4.28 20.81 39.37
N GLY A 75 -5.40 20.54 40.05
CA GLY A 75 -5.64 21.01 41.42
C GLY A 75 -5.88 22.53 41.53
N ALA A 76 -6.00 23.21 40.40
CA ALA A 76 -6.14 24.67 40.31
C ALA A 76 -7.57 25.17 40.57
N LEU A 77 -8.55 24.26 40.69
CA LEU A 77 -9.92 24.55 41.11
C LEU A 77 -10.06 24.29 42.61
N SER A 78 -9.32 25.06 43.40
CA SER A 78 -9.30 24.95 44.87
C SER A 78 -9.39 26.36 45.43
N CYS A 79 -10.60 26.94 45.49
CA CYS A 79 -10.88 28.18 46.24
C CYS A 79 -12.37 28.53 46.43
N THR A 80 -13.35 27.88 45.80
CA THR A 80 -14.78 28.19 46.05
C THR A 80 -15.59 26.93 46.35
N GLY A 81 -16.36 26.95 47.44
CA GLY A 81 -17.11 25.83 48.03
C GLY A 81 -18.21 25.18 47.16
N ARG A 82 -18.22 25.42 45.84
CA ARG A 82 -19.04 24.72 44.84
C ARG A 82 -18.36 23.49 44.23
N ALA A 83 -17.15 23.13 44.69
CA ALA A 83 -16.42 21.94 44.24
C ALA A 83 -17.14 20.61 44.55
N TYR A 84 -18.02 20.56 45.56
CA TYR A 84 -18.71 19.33 45.95
C TYR A 84 -19.87 18.94 45.02
N ASN A 85 -20.52 19.88 44.34
CA ASN A 85 -21.68 19.57 43.49
C ASN A 85 -21.30 19.21 42.03
N VAL A 86 -20.09 19.56 41.57
CA VAL A 86 -19.61 19.15 40.23
C VAL A 86 -19.01 17.72 40.24
N MET A 87 -18.67 17.19 41.42
CA MET A 87 -18.20 15.81 41.56
C MET A 87 -19.33 14.77 41.55
N ALA A 88 -20.58 15.19 41.82
CA ALA A 88 -21.74 14.31 41.89
C ALA A 88 -22.48 14.14 40.55
N ASP A 89 -22.46 15.16 39.68
CA ASP A 89 -23.03 15.12 38.32
C ASP A 89 -21.97 14.78 37.25
N ALA A 90 -20.94 14.02 37.62
CA ALA A 90 -20.17 13.26 36.65
C ALA A 90 -21.05 12.07 36.21
N ASP A 91 -22.11 12.37 35.47
CA ASP A 91 -22.71 11.39 34.57
C ASP A 91 -21.56 10.73 33.85
N GLN A 92 -21.39 9.44 34.10
CA GLN A 92 -20.59 8.57 33.28
C GLN A 92 -21.06 8.83 31.85
N GLU A 93 -20.24 9.50 31.03
CA GLU A 93 -20.25 9.21 29.61
C GLU A 93 -19.91 7.71 29.55
N ILE A 94 -20.95 6.88 29.59
CA ILE A 94 -20.85 5.44 29.36
C ILE A 94 -20.10 5.36 28.05
N ASP A 95 -18.89 4.84 28.08
CA ASP A 95 -18.08 4.67 26.89
C ASP A 95 -18.88 3.80 25.91
N GLN A 96 -19.54 4.47 24.96
CA GLN A 96 -20.40 3.84 23.96
C GLN A 96 -19.55 3.18 22.86
N SER A 97 -18.22 3.32 22.89
CA SER A 97 -17.39 2.68 21.89
C SER A 97 -17.38 1.17 22.12
N PRO A 98 -17.63 0.37 21.07
CA PRO A 98 -17.65 -1.08 21.17
C PRO A 98 -16.27 -1.64 21.56
N LEU A 99 -16.24 -2.91 21.96
CA LEU A 99 -14.98 -3.63 22.04
C LEU A 99 -14.34 -3.71 20.65
N PHE A 100 -13.02 -3.69 20.61
CA PHE A 100 -12.27 -3.75 19.36
C PHE A 100 -12.62 -4.96 18.49
N PRO A 101 -12.76 -6.21 19.01
CA PRO A 101 -13.14 -7.35 18.17
C PRO A 101 -14.49 -7.17 17.49
N ASP A 102 -15.49 -6.69 18.23
CA ASP A 102 -16.86 -6.50 17.72
C ASP A 102 -16.86 -5.42 16.62
N PHE A 103 -16.14 -4.33 16.84
CA PHE A 103 -16.01 -3.29 15.82
C PHE A 103 -15.20 -3.74 14.60
N ALA A 104 -14.17 -4.56 14.81
CA ALA A 104 -13.39 -5.12 13.71
C ALA A 104 -14.23 -6.05 12.83
N ASP A 105 -15.18 -6.78 13.41
CA ASP A 105 -16.14 -7.60 12.67
C ASP A 105 -17.13 -6.75 11.88
N LEU A 106 -17.72 -5.73 12.50
CA LEU A 106 -18.58 -4.78 11.81
C LEU A 106 -17.84 -4.10 10.63
N TRP A 107 -16.64 -3.59 10.89
CA TRP A 107 -15.80 -2.96 9.88
C TRP A 107 -15.47 -3.92 8.72
N LEU A 108 -15.17 -5.19 9.03
CA LEU A 108 -14.91 -6.20 8.00
C LEU A 108 -16.14 -6.43 7.12
N GLU A 109 -17.32 -6.61 7.73
CA GLU A 109 -18.58 -6.84 7.02
C GLU A 109 -18.95 -5.67 6.10
N GLU A 110 -18.77 -4.44 6.56
CA GLU A 110 -19.04 -3.24 5.77
C GLU A 110 -18.06 -3.07 4.59
N ASN A 111 -16.80 -3.49 4.76
CA ASN A 111 -15.76 -3.25 3.75
C ASN A 111 -15.54 -4.42 2.78
N LYS A 112 -15.86 -5.67 3.16
CA LYS A 112 -15.53 -6.86 2.37
C LYS A 112 -16.14 -6.88 0.97
N ILE A 113 -17.27 -6.20 0.77
CA ILE A 113 -17.99 -6.10 -0.51
C ILE A 113 -17.11 -5.45 -1.60
N GLN A 114 -16.23 -4.54 -1.20
CA GLN A 114 -15.34 -3.80 -2.10
C GLN A 114 -14.08 -4.59 -2.49
N TRP A 115 -13.83 -5.72 -1.83
CA TRP A 115 -12.54 -6.40 -1.91
C TRP A 115 -12.57 -7.71 -2.70
N ARG A 116 -11.43 -8.03 -3.31
CA ARG A 116 -11.21 -9.36 -3.90
C ARG A 116 -11.10 -10.41 -2.79
N ALA A 117 -11.51 -11.64 -3.08
CA ALA A 117 -11.48 -12.77 -2.14
C ALA A 117 -10.09 -12.99 -1.53
N SER A 118 -9.01 -12.77 -2.28
CA SER A 118 -7.64 -12.89 -1.78
C SER A 118 -7.27 -11.83 -0.75
N HIS A 119 -7.76 -10.59 -0.91
CA HIS A 119 -7.55 -9.54 0.08
C HIS A 119 -8.37 -9.79 1.33
N LEU A 120 -9.65 -10.17 1.16
CA LEU A 120 -10.53 -10.56 2.26
C LEU A 120 -9.91 -11.63 3.16
N ARG A 121 -9.47 -12.75 2.58
CA ARG A 121 -8.77 -13.83 3.32
C ARG A 121 -7.55 -13.33 4.08
N ASN A 122 -6.81 -12.38 3.51
CA ASN A 122 -5.64 -11.81 4.17
C ASN A 122 -6.05 -10.90 5.35
N VAL A 123 -7.09 -10.09 5.21
CA VAL A 123 -7.62 -9.25 6.28
C VAL A 123 -8.17 -10.11 7.42
N GLU A 124 -9.04 -11.07 7.12
CA GLU A 124 -9.56 -12.05 8.10
C GLU A 124 -8.43 -12.72 8.88
N SER A 125 -7.42 -13.24 8.16
CA SER A 125 -6.26 -13.87 8.80
C SER A 125 -5.51 -12.92 9.73
N ILE A 126 -5.35 -11.64 9.35
CA ILE A 126 -4.72 -10.63 10.20
C ILE A 126 -5.57 -10.36 11.45
N LEU A 127 -6.89 -10.18 11.30
CA LEU A 127 -7.80 -9.90 12.41
C LEU A 127 -7.75 -11.03 13.44
N GLU A 128 -7.97 -12.26 13.01
CA GLU A 128 -8.05 -13.43 13.88
C GLU A 128 -6.71 -13.79 14.53
N SER A 129 -5.63 -13.78 13.75
CA SER A 129 -4.34 -14.24 14.27
C SER A 129 -3.61 -13.19 15.12
N SER A 130 -3.94 -11.91 14.98
CA SER A 130 -3.12 -10.83 15.55
C SER A 130 -3.88 -9.72 16.25
N LEU A 131 -4.85 -9.07 15.59
CA LEU A 131 -5.41 -7.82 16.08
C LEU A 131 -6.47 -8.09 17.15
N LYS A 132 -7.44 -8.97 16.89
CA LYS A 132 -8.45 -9.34 17.89
C LYS A 132 -7.82 -9.91 19.16
N PRO A 133 -6.84 -10.84 19.11
CA PRO A 133 -6.15 -11.30 20.32
C PRO A 133 -5.37 -10.20 21.07
N ALA A 134 -4.83 -9.20 20.35
CA ALA A 134 -4.06 -8.12 20.97
C ALA A 134 -4.93 -7.10 21.72
N PHE A 135 -6.19 -6.92 21.29
CA PHE A 135 -7.11 -5.92 21.82
C PHE A 135 -8.43 -6.52 22.33
N LYS A 136 -8.44 -7.82 22.66
CA LYS A 136 -9.64 -8.62 22.96
C LYS A 136 -10.62 -7.95 23.94
N ASN A 137 -10.08 -7.39 25.02
CA ASN A 137 -10.87 -6.81 26.11
C ASN A 137 -10.74 -5.28 26.15
N LYS A 138 -10.45 -4.64 25.01
CA LYS A 138 -10.28 -3.18 24.93
C LYS A 138 -11.38 -2.57 24.10
N ARG A 139 -12.01 -1.51 24.63
CA ARG A 139 -12.84 -0.60 23.85
C ARG A 139 -11.97 0.27 22.94
N LEU A 140 -12.55 0.86 21.90
CA LEU A 140 -11.79 1.64 20.92
C LEU A 140 -11.10 2.87 21.54
N THR A 141 -11.80 3.56 22.43
CA THR A 141 -11.35 4.71 23.25
C THR A 141 -10.20 4.35 24.20
N GLU A 142 -10.14 3.09 24.67
CA GLU A 142 -9.10 2.58 25.58
C GLU A 142 -7.80 2.19 24.86
N ILE A 143 -7.81 2.14 23.52
CA ILE A 143 -6.63 1.82 22.73
C ILE A 143 -5.74 3.05 22.67
N THR A 144 -4.63 3.00 23.38
CA THR A 144 -3.62 4.06 23.36
C THR A 144 -2.52 3.78 22.34
N LYS A 145 -1.76 4.83 21.99
CA LYS A 145 -0.52 4.69 21.21
C LYS A 145 0.45 3.68 21.83
N ALA A 146 0.53 3.60 23.16
CA ALA A 146 1.36 2.62 23.86
C ALA A 146 0.90 1.19 23.59
N ASN A 147 -0.42 0.94 23.60
CA ASN A 147 -0.97 -0.38 23.27
C ASN A 147 -0.66 -0.79 21.82
N ILE A 148 -0.78 0.15 20.87
CA ILE A 148 -0.46 -0.10 19.46
C ILE A 148 1.02 -0.47 19.28
N LEU A 149 1.92 0.25 19.94
CA LEU A 149 3.36 -0.03 19.87
C LEU A 149 3.72 -1.36 20.55
N ALA A 150 3.06 -1.70 21.67
CA ALA A 150 3.21 -2.99 22.33
C ALA A 150 2.74 -4.15 21.43
N ALA A 151 1.59 -4.00 20.76
CA ALA A 151 1.09 -4.97 19.79
C ALA A 151 2.05 -5.15 18.62
N ARG A 152 2.61 -4.06 18.08
CA ARG A 152 3.63 -4.11 17.02
C ARG A 152 4.89 -4.86 17.45
N ASN A 153 5.37 -4.63 18.68
CA ASN A 153 6.54 -5.32 19.21
C ASN A 153 6.27 -6.82 19.41
N LYS A 154 5.09 -7.18 19.94
CA LYS A 154 4.64 -8.57 20.06
C LYS A 154 4.53 -9.26 18.69
N LEU A 155 4.14 -8.54 17.64
CA LEU A 155 4.13 -9.07 16.28
C LEU A 155 5.54 -9.30 15.75
N ALA A 156 6.46 -8.37 16.01
CA ALA A 156 7.84 -8.49 15.59
C ALA A 156 8.55 -9.69 16.24
N SER A 157 8.21 -10.03 17.49
CA SER A 157 8.79 -11.16 18.22
C SER A 157 8.22 -12.53 17.82
N ARG A 158 7.18 -12.59 16.99
CA ARG A 158 6.68 -13.87 16.45
C ARG A 158 7.69 -14.43 15.45
N LYS A 159 7.89 -15.75 15.49
CA LYS A 159 8.69 -16.45 14.47
C LYS A 159 8.10 -16.17 13.09
N GLY A 160 8.96 -15.80 12.14
CA GLY A 160 8.57 -15.60 10.76
C GLY A 160 8.37 -16.93 10.02
N ARG A 161 7.85 -16.86 8.79
CA ARG A 161 7.75 -18.05 7.92
C ARG A 161 9.14 -18.57 7.54
N ALA A 162 9.24 -19.88 7.27
CA ALA A 162 10.45 -20.55 6.77
C ALA A 162 11.68 -20.41 7.69
N GLY A 163 11.48 -20.58 9.00
CA GLY A 163 12.59 -20.61 9.97
C GLY A 163 13.14 -19.23 10.36
N ASN A 164 12.51 -18.14 9.91
CA ASN A 164 12.92 -16.79 10.31
C ASN A 164 12.69 -16.55 11.81
N ILE A 165 13.70 -15.98 12.47
CA ILE A 165 13.68 -15.68 13.91
C ILE A 165 12.57 -14.68 14.25
N GLN A 166 12.31 -13.73 13.33
CA GLN A 166 11.34 -12.65 13.52
C GLN A 166 10.45 -12.46 12.27
N MET A 167 9.29 -11.83 12.48
CA MET A 167 8.37 -11.46 11.41
C MET A 167 8.95 -10.34 10.53
N ALA A 168 8.79 -10.47 9.21
CA ALA A 168 9.33 -9.47 8.28
C ALA A 168 8.64 -8.10 8.43
N PRO A 169 9.37 -6.97 8.31
CA PRO A 169 8.81 -5.61 8.39
C PRO A 169 7.62 -5.36 7.46
N LYS A 170 7.63 -5.96 6.26
CA LYS A 170 6.51 -5.87 5.30
C LYS A 170 5.23 -6.45 5.89
N THR A 171 5.32 -7.64 6.49
CA THR A 171 4.17 -8.31 7.12
C THR A 171 3.64 -7.50 8.30
N ILE A 172 4.54 -7.00 9.16
CA ILE A 172 4.17 -6.13 10.29
C ILE A 172 3.45 -4.88 9.77
N ASN A 173 3.99 -4.20 8.76
CA ASN A 173 3.35 -3.03 8.17
C ASN A 173 1.96 -3.33 7.61
N SER A 174 1.74 -4.51 7.01
CA SER A 174 0.40 -4.92 6.56
C SER A 174 -0.59 -5.06 7.73
N HIS A 175 -0.19 -5.66 8.84
CA HIS A 175 -1.04 -5.78 10.04
C HIS A 175 -1.38 -4.40 10.62
N MET A 176 -0.35 -3.56 10.71
CA MET A 176 -0.45 -2.20 11.23
C MET A 176 -1.29 -1.30 10.31
N ALA A 177 -1.31 -1.54 8.99
CA ALA A 177 -2.16 -0.83 8.06
C ALA A 177 -3.65 -1.15 8.27
N ILE A 178 -4.01 -2.43 8.49
CA ILE A 178 -5.39 -2.82 8.81
C ILE A 178 -5.83 -2.22 10.14
N LEU A 179 -4.97 -2.28 11.17
CA LEU A 179 -5.24 -1.65 12.46
C LEU A 179 -5.47 -0.14 12.32
N ARG A 180 -4.66 0.55 11.50
CA ARG A 180 -4.86 1.98 11.21
C ARG A 180 -6.22 2.25 10.59
N MET A 181 -6.67 1.44 9.61
CA MET A 181 -7.96 1.64 8.96
C MET A 181 -9.12 1.52 9.95
N ILE A 182 -9.11 0.47 10.78
CA ILE A 182 -10.13 0.23 11.82
C ILE A 182 -10.16 1.39 12.83
N LEU A 183 -8.99 1.80 13.34
CA LEU A 183 -8.92 2.86 14.34
C LEU A 183 -9.24 4.25 13.77
N THR A 184 -9.00 4.48 12.48
CA THR A 184 -9.45 5.71 11.82
C THR A 184 -10.97 5.76 11.72
N GLU A 185 -11.60 4.70 11.20
CA GLU A 185 -13.06 4.62 11.10
C GLU A 185 -13.72 4.71 12.48
N GLY A 186 -13.17 3.98 13.47
CA GLY A 186 -13.67 4.02 14.84
C GLY A 186 -13.56 5.41 15.47
N ALA A 187 -12.43 6.10 15.26
CA ALA A 187 -12.23 7.46 15.76
C ALA A 187 -13.24 8.45 15.18
N GLU A 188 -13.59 8.29 13.90
CA GLU A 188 -14.59 9.12 13.22
C GLU A 188 -16.01 8.79 13.69
N ARG A 189 -16.38 7.51 13.77
CA ARG A 189 -17.74 7.07 14.14
C ARG A 189 -18.11 7.36 15.61
N TYR A 190 -17.14 7.31 16.50
CA TYR A 190 -17.35 7.50 17.95
C TYR A 190 -16.70 8.78 18.49
N ASP A 191 -16.33 9.72 17.61
CA ASP A 191 -15.79 11.05 17.91
C ASP A 191 -14.68 11.07 18.99
N PHE A 192 -13.62 10.27 18.78
CA PHE A 192 -12.44 10.29 19.66
C PHE A 192 -11.14 10.53 18.90
N ALA A 193 -10.10 10.97 19.62
CA ALA A 193 -8.80 11.23 19.00
C ALA A 193 -8.13 9.94 18.53
N ASN A 194 -7.88 9.81 17.21
CA ASN A 194 -7.25 8.63 16.64
C ASN A 194 -5.86 8.32 17.28
N PRO A 195 -5.71 7.19 17.99
CA PRO A 195 -4.48 6.84 18.71
C PRO A 195 -3.34 6.41 17.79
N TYR A 196 -3.63 6.11 16.52
CA TYR A 196 -2.66 5.72 15.50
C TYR A 196 -1.84 6.92 14.96
N ARG A 197 -2.20 8.15 15.34
CA ARG A 197 -1.51 9.37 14.88
C ARG A 197 0.01 9.30 15.10
N ASN A 198 0.76 9.71 14.09
CA ASN A 198 2.23 9.78 14.11
C ASN A 198 2.92 8.43 14.41
N ILE A 199 2.34 7.30 14.00
CA ILE A 199 3.00 6.00 14.00
C ILE A 199 3.55 5.72 12.60
N LYS A 200 4.87 5.84 12.44
CA LYS A 200 5.55 5.59 11.16
C LYS A 200 5.62 4.08 10.87
N PRO A 201 5.44 3.66 9.60
CA PRO A 201 5.69 2.28 9.19
C PRO A 201 7.17 1.92 9.36
N LEU A 202 7.45 0.63 9.53
CA LEU A 202 8.82 0.12 9.56
C LEU A 202 9.49 0.32 8.19
N LYS A 203 10.78 0.69 8.20
CA LYS A 203 11.56 0.83 6.97
C LYS A 203 11.63 -0.51 6.24
N LEU A 204 11.31 -0.49 4.95
CA LEU A 204 11.44 -1.65 4.09
C LEU A 204 12.79 -1.59 3.37
N ARG A 205 13.51 -2.71 3.35
CA ARG A 205 14.66 -2.86 2.46
C ARG A 205 14.16 -2.87 1.02
N LYS A 206 14.85 -2.15 0.13
CA LYS A 206 14.60 -2.25 -1.31
C LYS A 206 14.91 -3.69 -1.75
N VAL A 207 13.99 -4.30 -2.47
CA VAL A 207 14.20 -5.63 -3.06
C VAL A 207 14.82 -5.42 -4.43
N ASN A 208 16.03 -5.94 -4.63
CA ASN A 208 16.66 -5.96 -5.93
C ASN A 208 16.12 -7.14 -6.73
N ILE A 209 15.78 -6.90 -8.00
CA ILE A 209 15.44 -7.97 -8.93
C ILE A 209 16.72 -8.69 -9.37
N GLU A 210 16.60 -9.96 -9.75
CA GLU A 210 17.70 -10.82 -10.16
C GLU A 210 17.28 -11.52 -11.46
N PRO A 211 17.19 -10.76 -12.58
CA PRO A 211 16.87 -11.33 -13.88
C PRO A 211 17.96 -12.31 -14.32
N PHE A 212 17.59 -13.27 -15.16
CA PHE A 212 18.51 -14.20 -15.79
C PHE A 212 19.21 -13.55 -16.99
N SER A 213 20.45 -13.95 -17.27
CA SER A 213 21.09 -13.61 -18.54
C SER A 213 20.47 -14.42 -19.70
N LEU A 214 20.67 -14.00 -20.95
CA LEU A 214 20.17 -14.74 -22.11
C LEU A 214 20.73 -16.17 -22.16
N ASP A 215 22.03 -16.35 -21.87
CA ASP A 215 22.65 -17.67 -21.75
C ASP A 215 22.02 -18.54 -20.64
N GLU A 216 21.69 -17.95 -19.48
CA GLU A 216 20.97 -18.69 -18.44
C GLU A 216 19.56 -19.08 -18.90
N VAL A 217 18.86 -18.20 -19.63
CA VAL A 217 17.55 -18.50 -20.22
C VAL A 217 17.63 -19.68 -21.18
N GLU A 218 18.59 -19.64 -22.11
CA GLU A 218 18.82 -20.71 -23.10
C GLU A 218 19.16 -22.04 -22.42
N ARG A 219 20.02 -22.04 -21.41
CA ARG A 219 20.33 -23.25 -20.63
C ARG A 219 19.08 -23.78 -19.92
N ILE A 220 18.29 -22.91 -19.30
CA ILE A 220 17.07 -23.33 -18.60
C ILE A 220 16.06 -23.93 -19.58
N THR A 221 15.79 -23.28 -20.71
CA THR A 221 14.80 -23.78 -21.69
C THR A 221 15.28 -25.04 -22.40
N LYS A 222 16.58 -25.20 -22.63
CA LYS A 222 17.17 -26.38 -23.26
C LYS A 222 17.16 -27.61 -22.34
N TYR A 223 17.57 -27.45 -21.08
CA TYR A 223 17.81 -28.58 -20.17
C TYR A 223 16.66 -28.87 -19.21
N VAL A 224 15.61 -28.05 -19.18
CA VAL A 224 14.39 -28.42 -18.46
C VAL A 224 13.75 -29.66 -19.07
N ARG A 225 13.03 -30.43 -18.24
CA ARG A 225 12.22 -31.57 -18.68
C ARG A 225 11.35 -31.18 -19.88
N THR A 226 11.25 -32.07 -20.87
CA THR A 226 10.66 -31.82 -22.19
C THR A 226 9.23 -31.26 -22.14
N ASP A 227 8.39 -31.79 -21.24
CA ASP A 227 7.02 -31.32 -21.00
C ASP A 227 6.91 -29.89 -20.41
N TYR A 228 8.03 -29.28 -20.00
CA TYR A 228 8.10 -27.90 -19.49
C TYR A 228 8.90 -26.95 -20.37
N GLN A 229 9.50 -27.42 -21.48
CA GLN A 229 10.30 -26.58 -22.37
C GLN A 229 9.47 -25.42 -22.93
N ASN A 230 8.31 -25.72 -23.53
CA ASN A 230 7.38 -24.71 -24.05
C ASN A 230 6.87 -23.79 -22.93
N TYR A 231 6.56 -24.36 -21.75
CA TYR A 231 6.11 -23.58 -20.60
C TYR A 231 7.12 -22.50 -20.21
N TYR A 232 8.39 -22.87 -19.99
CA TYR A 232 9.41 -21.90 -19.59
C TYR A 232 9.79 -20.95 -20.72
N LEU A 233 9.85 -21.42 -21.97
CA LEU A 233 10.11 -20.55 -23.12
C LEU A 233 9.08 -19.43 -23.19
N VAL A 234 7.78 -19.78 -23.23
CA VAL A 234 6.70 -18.78 -23.23
C VAL A 234 6.83 -17.86 -22.02
N ARG A 235 7.12 -18.40 -20.83
CA ARG A 235 7.25 -17.61 -19.59
C ARG A 235 8.40 -16.61 -19.59
N PHE A 236 9.52 -16.91 -20.24
CA PHE A 236 10.68 -16.02 -20.36
C PHE A 236 10.51 -14.95 -21.43
N TYR A 237 9.83 -15.26 -22.54
CA TYR A 237 9.72 -14.35 -23.68
C TYR A 237 8.44 -13.50 -23.67
N THR A 238 7.42 -13.85 -22.88
CA THR A 238 6.18 -13.06 -22.76
C THR A 238 6.11 -12.22 -21.48
N GLY A 239 6.86 -12.61 -20.45
CA GLY A 239 6.79 -11.97 -19.14
C GLY A 239 5.43 -12.08 -18.44
N MET A 240 4.58 -13.04 -18.80
CA MET A 240 3.30 -13.28 -18.12
C MET A 240 3.48 -13.50 -16.61
N ARG A 241 2.53 -13.03 -15.81
CA ARG A 241 2.50 -13.32 -14.37
C ARG A 241 2.22 -14.82 -14.20
N THR A 242 2.68 -15.37 -13.08
CA THR A 242 2.50 -16.79 -12.74
C THR A 242 1.06 -17.27 -12.92
N GLY A 243 0.08 -16.60 -12.34
CA GLY A 243 -1.33 -17.01 -12.47
C GLY A 243 -1.89 -16.85 -13.88
N GLU A 244 -1.35 -15.94 -14.69
CA GLU A 244 -1.78 -15.73 -16.08
C GLU A 244 -1.29 -16.89 -16.97
N ILE A 245 -0.03 -17.30 -16.86
CA ILE A 245 0.51 -18.41 -17.65
C ILE A 245 0.00 -19.78 -17.17
N ASP A 246 -0.07 -19.99 -15.86
CA ASP A 246 -0.56 -21.26 -15.28
C ASP A 246 -2.06 -21.44 -15.56
N GLY A 247 -2.80 -20.35 -15.78
CA GLY A 247 -4.22 -20.34 -16.14
C GLY A 247 -4.50 -20.07 -17.61
N LEU A 248 -3.49 -19.98 -18.48
CA LEU A 248 -3.70 -19.63 -19.88
C LEU A 248 -4.51 -20.73 -20.59
N LYS A 249 -5.55 -20.33 -21.33
CA LYS A 249 -6.43 -21.23 -22.08
C LYS A 249 -6.27 -21.07 -23.59
N TRP A 250 -6.58 -22.11 -24.34
CA TRP A 250 -6.51 -22.11 -25.81
C TRP A 250 -7.44 -21.09 -26.47
N GLU A 251 -8.60 -20.81 -25.86
CA GLU A 251 -9.52 -19.74 -26.32
C GLU A 251 -8.91 -18.32 -26.29
N HIS A 252 -7.75 -18.16 -25.66
CA HIS A 252 -7.04 -16.90 -25.53
C HIS A 252 -5.70 -16.88 -26.30
N VAL A 253 -5.49 -17.86 -27.19
CA VAL A 253 -4.31 -17.96 -28.06
C VAL A 253 -4.77 -17.79 -29.50
N ASP A 254 -4.51 -16.63 -30.09
CA ASP A 254 -4.86 -16.31 -31.47
C ASP A 254 -3.65 -16.54 -32.37
N PHE A 255 -3.62 -17.68 -33.06
CA PHE A 255 -2.51 -18.03 -33.97
C PHE A 255 -2.54 -17.24 -35.29
N GLU A 256 -3.69 -16.71 -35.69
CA GLU A 256 -3.83 -15.92 -36.92
C GLU A 256 -3.24 -14.53 -36.71
N LYS A 257 -3.62 -13.87 -35.61
CA LYS A 257 -3.07 -12.56 -35.21
C LYS A 257 -1.70 -12.65 -34.55
N ARG A 258 -1.28 -13.86 -34.16
CA ARG A 258 -0.06 -14.12 -33.36
C ARG A 258 -0.09 -13.35 -32.03
N GLU A 259 -1.19 -13.45 -31.30
CA GLU A 259 -1.41 -12.76 -30.03
C GLU A 259 -1.89 -13.70 -28.91
N ILE A 260 -1.38 -13.48 -27.70
CA ILE A 260 -1.88 -14.09 -26.47
C ILE A 260 -2.74 -13.04 -25.75
N LEU A 261 -4.01 -13.37 -25.52
CA LEU A 261 -4.97 -12.50 -24.86
C LEU A 261 -4.96 -12.77 -23.35
N VAL A 262 -4.36 -11.88 -22.55
CA VAL A 262 -4.36 -12.04 -21.10
C VAL A 262 -5.69 -11.55 -20.55
N ARG A 263 -6.59 -12.50 -20.26
CA ARG A 263 -7.98 -12.20 -19.84
C ARG A 263 -8.31 -12.62 -18.41
N GLU A 264 -7.63 -13.67 -17.95
CA GLU A 264 -7.91 -14.32 -16.68
C GLU A 264 -6.61 -14.59 -15.91
N THR A 265 -6.74 -14.83 -14.61
CA THR A 265 -5.64 -15.30 -13.77
C THR A 265 -6.09 -16.46 -12.90
N LEU A 266 -5.25 -17.47 -12.80
CA LEU A 266 -5.43 -18.59 -11.87
C LEU A 266 -4.98 -18.18 -10.46
N ILE A 267 -5.88 -18.28 -9.48
CA ILE A 267 -5.62 -18.02 -8.06
C ILE A 267 -6.19 -19.18 -7.26
N ASN A 268 -5.33 -19.92 -6.55
CA ASN A 268 -5.72 -21.07 -5.71
C ASN A 268 -6.59 -22.10 -6.45
N GLY A 269 -6.23 -22.43 -7.71
CA GLY A 269 -6.96 -23.38 -8.54
C GLY A 269 -8.27 -22.86 -9.12
N LYS A 270 -8.66 -21.61 -8.84
CA LYS A 270 -9.84 -20.97 -9.42
C LYS A 270 -9.41 -19.89 -10.41
N THR A 271 -10.13 -19.82 -11.52
CA THR A 271 -9.91 -18.78 -12.53
C THR A 271 -10.72 -17.55 -12.14
N GLU A 272 -10.07 -16.40 -12.01
CA GLU A 272 -10.72 -15.12 -11.77
C GLU A 272 -10.53 -14.21 -13.00
N TYR A 273 -11.61 -13.58 -13.46
CA TYR A 273 -11.53 -12.58 -14.53
C TYR A 273 -10.76 -11.36 -14.04
N THR A 274 -9.88 -10.81 -14.87
CA THR A 274 -9.15 -9.61 -14.48
C THR A 274 -10.08 -8.40 -14.57
N LYS A 275 -10.63 -7.98 -13.42
CA LYS A 275 -11.66 -6.92 -13.29
C LYS A 275 -11.19 -5.49 -13.62
N THR A 276 -9.91 -5.27 -13.89
CA THR A 276 -9.35 -3.92 -14.13
C THR A 276 -8.82 -3.84 -15.55
N ASP A 277 -9.23 -2.83 -16.32
CA ASP A 277 -8.88 -2.64 -17.73
C ASP A 277 -7.35 -2.72 -17.97
N GLY A 278 -6.54 -2.16 -17.06
CA GLY A 278 -5.07 -2.21 -17.19
C GLY A 278 -4.41 -3.59 -16.99
N SER A 279 -5.18 -4.62 -16.62
CA SER A 279 -4.68 -6.02 -16.54
C SER A 279 -4.94 -6.80 -17.82
N GLN A 280 -5.95 -6.40 -18.57
CA GLN A 280 -6.34 -6.94 -19.86
C GLN A 280 -5.36 -6.43 -20.91
N ARG A 281 -4.74 -7.35 -21.65
CA ARG A 281 -3.75 -6.96 -22.67
C ARG A 281 -3.49 -8.08 -23.67
N GLU A 282 -2.90 -7.67 -24.78
CA GLU A 282 -2.41 -8.52 -25.84
C GLU A 282 -0.89 -8.63 -25.71
N ILE A 283 -0.37 -9.85 -25.79
CA ILE A 283 1.07 -10.11 -25.86
C ILE A 283 1.37 -10.69 -27.23
N PRO A 284 2.22 -10.03 -28.04
CA PRO A 284 2.59 -10.57 -29.34
C PRO A 284 3.40 -11.87 -29.18
N MET A 285 3.13 -12.85 -30.05
CA MET A 285 3.91 -14.08 -30.14
C MET A 285 5.12 -13.84 -31.05
N PHE A 286 6.28 -13.58 -30.43
CA PHE A 286 7.55 -13.64 -31.15
C PHE A 286 7.78 -15.04 -31.73
N GLY A 287 8.61 -15.17 -32.78
CA GLY A 287 8.83 -16.45 -33.49
C GLY A 287 8.97 -17.68 -32.58
N PRO A 288 9.91 -17.68 -31.61
CA PRO A 288 10.07 -18.80 -30.68
C PRO A 288 8.82 -19.09 -29.81
N VAL A 289 8.06 -18.06 -29.43
CA VAL A 289 6.82 -18.20 -28.65
C VAL A 289 5.72 -18.84 -29.50
N TYR A 290 5.60 -18.41 -30.76
CA TYR A 290 4.63 -18.97 -31.71
C TYR A 290 4.90 -20.46 -31.96
N ASP A 291 6.16 -20.82 -32.22
CA ASP A 291 6.55 -22.21 -32.48
C ASP A 291 6.34 -23.08 -31.23
N ALA A 292 6.69 -22.57 -30.04
CA ALA A 292 6.45 -23.26 -28.78
C ALA A 292 4.96 -23.49 -28.51
N LEU A 293 4.09 -22.51 -28.80
CA LEU A 293 2.65 -22.64 -28.63
C LEU A 293 2.04 -23.60 -29.66
N LYS A 294 2.53 -23.64 -30.90
CA LYS A 294 2.12 -24.65 -31.89
C LYS A 294 2.48 -26.07 -31.44
N ALA A 295 3.73 -26.27 -31.00
CA ALA A 295 4.18 -27.55 -30.45
C ALA A 295 3.35 -27.96 -29.21
N GLN A 296 3.05 -26.99 -28.34
CA GLN A 296 2.21 -27.21 -27.17
C GLN A 296 0.76 -27.56 -27.55
N HIS A 297 0.19 -26.93 -28.58
CA HIS A 297 -1.16 -27.22 -29.05
C HIS A 297 -1.30 -28.66 -29.57
N ALA A 298 -0.29 -29.16 -30.26
CA ALA A 298 -0.24 -30.58 -30.66
C ALA A 298 -0.26 -31.52 -29.43
N ALA A 299 0.35 -31.13 -28.31
CA ALA A 299 0.43 -31.93 -27.10
C ALA A 299 -0.81 -31.85 -26.20
N THR A 300 -1.40 -30.66 -26.01
CA THR A 300 -2.48 -30.45 -25.01
C THR A 300 -3.77 -29.89 -25.57
N GLY A 301 -3.82 -29.43 -26.83
CA GLY A 301 -4.99 -28.79 -27.44
C GLY A 301 -6.26 -29.64 -27.45
N LYS A 302 -6.11 -30.97 -27.52
CA LYS A 302 -7.23 -31.93 -27.41
C LYS A 302 -7.47 -32.46 -25.99
N LEU A 303 -6.52 -32.26 -25.08
CA LEU A 303 -6.54 -32.82 -23.72
C LEU A 303 -7.20 -31.87 -22.72
N SER A 304 -6.98 -30.57 -22.86
CA SER A 304 -7.40 -29.57 -21.89
C SER A 304 -7.77 -28.26 -22.57
N LYS A 305 -8.65 -27.49 -21.92
CA LYS A 305 -8.85 -26.07 -22.25
C LYS A 305 -7.62 -25.23 -21.91
N PHE A 306 -6.78 -25.66 -20.97
CA PHE A 306 -5.55 -24.97 -20.56
C PHE A 306 -4.39 -25.31 -21.49
N VAL A 307 -3.59 -24.29 -21.84
CA VAL A 307 -2.39 -24.44 -22.67
C VAL A 307 -1.37 -25.33 -21.97
N PHE A 308 -1.13 -25.05 -20.70
CA PHE A 308 -0.23 -25.83 -19.85
C PHE A 308 -1.03 -26.52 -18.76
N CYS A 309 -1.09 -27.85 -18.84
CA CYS A 309 -1.88 -28.66 -17.93
C CYS A 309 -1.07 -29.86 -17.43
N ASN A 310 -1.54 -30.47 -16.34
CA ASN A 310 -1.06 -31.75 -15.89
C ASN A 310 -1.70 -32.90 -16.71
N ARG A 311 -1.37 -34.15 -16.37
CA ARG A 311 -1.87 -35.34 -17.06
C ARG A 311 -3.39 -35.54 -17.00
N LEU A 312 -4.06 -34.91 -16.04
CA LEU A 312 -5.52 -34.94 -15.88
C LEU A 312 -6.21 -33.81 -16.66
N GLY A 313 -5.45 -32.97 -17.38
CA GLY A 313 -5.99 -31.81 -18.07
C GLY A 313 -6.26 -30.61 -17.17
N GLU A 314 -5.89 -30.67 -15.89
CA GLU A 314 -6.03 -29.56 -14.93
C GLU A 314 -4.83 -28.59 -15.01
N PRO A 315 -5.00 -27.30 -14.66
CA PRO A 315 -3.94 -26.32 -14.79
C PRO A 315 -2.75 -26.66 -13.88
N LEU A 316 -1.57 -26.16 -14.24
CA LEU A 316 -0.36 -26.40 -13.46
C LEU A 316 -0.47 -25.75 -12.06
N ASP A 317 -0.17 -26.53 -11.02
CA ASP A 317 -0.02 -25.99 -9.67
C ASP A 317 1.36 -25.35 -9.51
N HIS A 318 1.39 -24.03 -9.35
CA HIS A 318 2.61 -23.26 -9.24
C HIS A 318 3.57 -23.77 -8.14
N ASN A 319 3.04 -24.18 -6.99
CA ASN A 319 3.88 -24.61 -5.87
C ASN A 319 4.58 -25.94 -6.19
N ASN A 320 3.86 -26.86 -6.83
CA ASN A 320 4.38 -28.14 -7.30
C ASN A 320 5.43 -27.93 -8.39
N VAL A 321 5.14 -27.11 -9.41
CA VAL A 321 6.10 -26.76 -10.46
C VAL A 321 7.36 -26.14 -9.86
N THR A 322 7.20 -25.21 -8.92
CA THR A 322 8.32 -24.53 -8.26
C THR A 322 9.21 -25.49 -7.47
N LYS A 323 8.61 -26.36 -6.66
CA LYS A 323 9.35 -27.25 -5.76
C LYS A 323 9.96 -28.46 -6.47
N ARG A 324 9.26 -29.01 -7.47
CA ARG A 324 9.61 -30.29 -8.11
C ARG A 324 10.30 -30.15 -9.45
N VAL A 325 10.18 -29.01 -10.12
CA VAL A 325 10.79 -28.78 -11.44
C VAL A 325 11.79 -27.63 -11.36
N TRP A 326 11.36 -26.45 -10.93
CA TRP A 326 12.17 -25.23 -11.00
C TRP A 326 13.42 -25.26 -10.12
N TYR A 327 13.27 -25.44 -8.81
CA TYR A 327 14.44 -25.45 -7.91
C TYR A 327 15.41 -26.61 -8.18
N PRO A 328 14.94 -27.85 -8.45
CA PRO A 328 15.81 -28.93 -8.89
C PRO A 328 16.58 -28.61 -10.18
N LEU A 329 15.93 -27.98 -11.16
CA LEU A 329 16.58 -27.55 -12.40
C LEU A 329 17.68 -26.52 -12.15
N LEU A 330 17.40 -25.46 -11.38
CA LEU A 330 18.42 -24.45 -11.06
C LEU A 330 19.61 -25.07 -10.34
N HIS A 331 19.37 -26.02 -9.43
CA HIS A 331 20.43 -26.75 -8.76
C HIS A 331 21.26 -27.61 -9.74
N ALA A 332 20.61 -28.36 -10.63
CA ALA A 332 21.28 -29.19 -11.63
C ALA A 332 22.13 -28.37 -12.62
N LEU A 333 21.70 -27.15 -12.94
CA LEU A 333 22.43 -26.21 -13.82
C LEU A 333 23.48 -25.37 -13.06
N ASN A 334 23.68 -25.61 -11.77
CA ASN A 334 24.54 -24.82 -10.90
C ASN A 334 24.21 -23.30 -10.94
N LEU A 335 22.92 -22.98 -11.03
CA LEU A 335 22.41 -21.61 -11.02
C LEU A 335 21.97 -21.21 -9.62
N LYS A 336 22.18 -19.92 -9.28
CA LYS A 336 21.71 -19.37 -8.02
C LYS A 336 20.20 -19.59 -7.88
N LYS A 337 19.77 -20.06 -6.71
CA LYS A 337 18.35 -20.21 -6.38
C LYS A 337 17.62 -18.88 -6.53
N ARG A 338 16.75 -18.79 -7.53
CA ARG A 338 15.89 -17.63 -7.84
C ARG A 338 14.44 -18.08 -7.88
N ARG A 339 13.49 -17.20 -7.57
CA ARG A 339 12.06 -17.54 -7.65
C ARG A 339 11.63 -17.59 -9.12
N PRO A 340 10.65 -18.43 -9.51
CA PRO A 340 10.15 -18.44 -10.88
C PRO A 340 9.68 -17.05 -11.34
N TYR A 341 9.17 -16.19 -10.46
CA TYR A 341 8.76 -14.83 -10.84
C TYR A 341 9.91 -13.99 -11.47
N GLN A 342 11.17 -14.37 -11.30
CA GLN A 342 12.30 -13.74 -11.99
C GLN A 342 12.24 -13.92 -13.52
N THR A 343 11.51 -14.90 -14.08
CA THR A 343 11.32 -15.01 -15.53
C THR A 343 10.62 -13.77 -16.10
N ARG A 344 9.67 -13.20 -15.37
CA ARG A 344 8.99 -11.96 -15.77
C ARG A 344 9.93 -10.76 -15.67
N HIS A 345 10.74 -10.70 -14.62
CA HIS A 345 11.78 -9.67 -14.52
C HIS A 345 12.78 -9.80 -15.67
N THR A 346 13.11 -11.03 -16.07
CA THR A 346 14.00 -11.33 -17.20
C THR A 346 13.39 -10.87 -18.52
N ALA A 347 12.12 -11.19 -18.78
CA ALA A 347 11.41 -10.72 -19.97
C ALA A 347 11.44 -9.19 -20.08
N ALA A 348 11.14 -8.50 -18.98
CA ALA A 348 11.18 -7.05 -18.91
C ALA A 348 12.57 -6.49 -19.23
N THR A 349 13.62 -7.10 -18.67
CA THR A 349 14.99 -6.66 -18.93
C THR A 349 15.47 -6.97 -20.34
N LEU A 350 15.06 -8.10 -20.92
CA LEU A 350 15.43 -8.45 -22.29
C LEU A 350 14.76 -7.53 -23.32
N LEU A 351 13.46 -7.23 -23.15
CA LEU A 351 12.74 -6.29 -24.00
C LEU A 351 13.32 -4.87 -23.90
N LEU A 352 13.66 -4.42 -22.69
CA LEU A 352 14.32 -3.13 -22.52
C LEU A 352 15.73 -3.15 -23.13
N ALA A 353 16.50 -4.22 -22.91
CA ALA A 353 17.85 -4.37 -23.44
C ALA A 353 17.91 -4.38 -24.97
N SER A 354 16.84 -4.83 -25.65
CA SER A 354 16.74 -4.77 -27.11
C SER A 354 16.40 -3.37 -27.66
N GLY A 355 16.23 -2.36 -26.80
CA GLY A 355 15.93 -0.99 -27.20
C GLY A 355 14.45 -0.70 -27.42
N GLU A 356 13.55 -1.59 -26.98
CA GLU A 356 12.12 -1.38 -27.14
C GLU A 356 11.60 -0.18 -26.35
N ASN A 357 10.55 0.45 -26.87
CA ASN A 357 9.93 1.60 -26.22
C ASN A 357 9.44 1.19 -24.79
N PRO A 358 9.90 1.87 -23.72
CA PRO A 358 9.50 1.59 -22.35
C PRO A 358 7.97 1.58 -22.12
N GLU A 359 7.24 2.44 -22.81
CA GLU A 359 5.77 2.48 -22.71
C GLU A 359 5.13 1.22 -23.29
N TRP A 360 5.61 0.77 -24.44
CA TRP A 360 5.15 -0.47 -25.05
C TRP A 360 5.49 -1.68 -24.17
N VAL A 361 6.70 -1.74 -23.61
CA VAL A 361 7.10 -2.80 -22.66
C VAL A 361 6.20 -2.78 -21.42
N ALA A 362 5.88 -1.61 -20.87
CA ALA A 362 4.95 -1.48 -19.75
C ALA A 362 3.56 -2.03 -20.09
N ARG A 363 3.07 -1.75 -21.31
CA ARG A 363 1.78 -2.24 -21.83
C ARG A 363 1.77 -3.76 -21.97
N VAL A 364 2.76 -4.34 -22.64
CA VAL A 364 2.91 -5.81 -22.82
C VAL A 364 3.04 -6.54 -21.49
N LEU A 365 3.72 -5.95 -20.51
CA LEU A 365 3.80 -6.52 -19.16
C LEU A 365 2.51 -6.28 -18.36
N GLY A 366 1.66 -5.33 -18.72
CA GLY A 366 0.47 -4.95 -17.97
C GLY A 366 0.80 -4.21 -16.68
N HIS A 367 1.77 -3.30 -16.72
CA HIS A 367 2.03 -2.36 -15.63
C HIS A 367 1.02 -1.21 -15.70
N SER A 368 0.45 -0.84 -14.56
CA SER A 368 -0.49 0.29 -14.46
C SER A 368 0.19 1.66 -14.65
N SER A 369 1.53 1.71 -14.60
CA SER A 369 2.32 2.91 -14.79
C SER A 369 3.72 2.56 -15.27
N THR A 370 4.27 3.40 -16.16
CA THR A 370 5.67 3.35 -16.60
C THR A 370 6.65 3.69 -15.47
N GLU A 371 6.22 4.39 -14.41
CA GLU A 371 7.06 4.70 -13.23
C GLU A 371 7.62 3.42 -12.60
N MET A 372 6.79 2.37 -12.51
CA MET A 372 7.21 1.06 -12.01
C MET A 372 8.36 0.49 -12.85
N LEU A 373 8.26 0.67 -14.18
CA LEU A 373 9.26 0.18 -15.11
C LEU A 373 10.61 0.89 -14.89
N PHE A 374 10.61 2.23 -14.85
CA PHE A 374 11.83 3.01 -14.60
C PHE A 374 12.40 2.77 -13.20
N LYS A 375 11.54 2.67 -12.18
CA LYS A 375 11.99 2.46 -10.80
C LYS A 375 12.66 1.11 -10.58
N VAL A 376 12.22 0.07 -11.30
CA VAL A 376 12.67 -1.32 -11.08
C VAL A 376 13.72 -1.75 -12.11
N TYR A 377 13.59 -1.29 -13.36
CA TYR A 377 14.38 -1.78 -14.49
C TYR A 377 15.27 -0.74 -15.15
N SER A 378 15.27 0.54 -14.72
CA SER A 378 16.12 1.60 -15.32
C SER A 378 17.58 1.19 -15.52
N ARG A 379 18.17 0.48 -14.55
CA ARG A 379 19.57 0.00 -14.65
C ARG A 379 19.84 -1.01 -15.78
N PHE A 380 18.78 -1.61 -16.35
CA PHE A 380 18.83 -2.55 -17.46
C PHE A 380 18.33 -1.93 -18.76
N ILE A 381 17.80 -0.70 -18.70
CA ILE A 381 17.60 0.08 -19.90
C ILE A 381 18.99 0.31 -20.45
N PRO A 382 19.23 -0.10 -21.70
CA PRO A 382 20.38 0.30 -22.46
C PRO A 382 20.82 1.74 -22.18
N ASN A 383 22.04 1.87 -21.68
CA ASN A 383 22.95 2.81 -22.32
C ASN A 383 23.80 1.98 -23.30
N VAL A 384 23.14 1.16 -24.15
CA VAL A 384 23.77 0.05 -24.93
C VAL A 384 24.90 0.55 -25.81
N THR A 385 24.93 1.84 -26.12
CA THR A 385 25.98 2.42 -26.96
C THR A 385 27.08 3.12 -26.17
N ARG A 386 26.88 3.57 -24.92
CA ARG A 386 27.63 4.74 -24.37
C ARG A 386 27.65 5.92 -25.35
N MET A 387 26.71 5.94 -26.29
CA MET A 387 26.54 6.96 -27.31
C MET A 387 25.16 7.60 -27.12
N ASP A 388 24.74 7.80 -25.88
CA ASP A 388 23.64 8.72 -25.59
C ASP A 388 23.94 10.04 -26.31
N GLY A 389 23.01 10.49 -27.13
CA GLY A 389 23.23 11.62 -28.02
C GLY A 389 23.62 11.25 -29.45
N SER A 390 24.14 10.06 -29.77
CA SER A 390 24.51 9.73 -31.17
C SER A 390 23.34 9.60 -32.14
N ALA A 391 22.18 9.16 -31.65
CA ALA A 391 20.96 9.20 -32.47
C ALA A 391 20.54 10.65 -32.76
N PHE A 392 20.75 11.55 -31.79
CA PHE A 392 20.50 12.98 -31.94
C PHE A 392 21.57 13.68 -32.78
N GLU A 393 22.83 13.27 -32.65
CA GLU A 393 23.97 13.72 -33.44
C GLU A 393 23.81 13.35 -34.91
N ARG A 394 23.38 12.11 -35.21
CA ARG A 394 23.01 11.70 -36.58
C ARG A 394 21.85 12.52 -37.13
N LEU A 395 20.84 12.81 -36.30
CA LEU A 395 19.69 13.62 -36.70
C LEU A 395 20.06 15.09 -36.97
N ILE A 396 21.00 15.66 -36.20
CA ILE A 396 21.52 17.00 -36.45
C ILE A 396 22.41 17.00 -37.69
N GLY A 397 23.35 16.06 -37.78
CA GLY A 397 24.30 15.95 -38.89
C GLY A 397 23.60 15.82 -40.23
N SER A 398 22.57 14.98 -40.34
CA SER A 398 21.80 14.84 -41.59
C SER A 398 21.10 16.14 -41.99
N ARG A 399 20.62 16.94 -41.03
CA ARG A 399 19.97 18.24 -41.32
C ARG A 399 20.97 19.33 -41.69
N SER A 400 22.21 19.25 -41.20
CA SER A 400 23.27 20.17 -41.56
C SER A 400 23.75 19.94 -42.99
N GLU A 401 23.88 18.69 -43.41
CA GLU A 401 24.22 18.30 -44.78
C GLU A 401 23.12 18.73 -45.79
N ASP A 402 21.84 18.51 -45.45
CA ASP A 402 20.69 18.94 -46.28
C ASP A 402 20.62 20.48 -46.49
N LEU A 403 21.12 21.27 -45.53
CA LEU A 403 21.16 22.73 -45.60
C LEU A 403 22.33 23.23 -46.46
N GLU A 404 23.50 22.61 -46.34
CA GLU A 404 24.68 22.94 -47.15
C GLU A 404 24.50 22.58 -48.63
N GLU A 405 23.75 21.52 -48.96
CA GLU A 405 23.39 21.21 -50.35
C GLU A 405 22.35 22.20 -50.92
N SER A 406 21.47 22.75 -50.09
CA SER A 406 20.47 23.74 -50.50
C SER A 406 21.01 25.15 -50.71
N GLU A 407 22.12 25.51 -50.08
CA GLU A 407 22.80 26.80 -50.27
C GLU A 407 23.79 26.80 -51.46
N ASN A 408 24.20 25.62 -51.93
CA ASN A 408 25.13 25.45 -53.05
C ASN A 408 24.46 25.07 -54.39
N ALA A 409 23.14 24.95 -54.41
CA ALA A 409 22.30 24.74 -55.61
C ALA A 409 21.57 26.03 -55.98
#